data_AF-A0A947F1H0-F1
#
_entry.id   AF-A0A947F1H0-F1
#
_cell.length_a   1.000
_cell.length_b   1.000
_cell.length_c   1.000
_cell.angle_alpha   90.00
_cell.angle_beta   90.00
_cell.angle_gamma   90.00
#
_symmetry.space_group_name_H-M   'P 1'
#
loop_
_entity.id
_entity.type
_entity.pdbx_description
1 polymer ?
#
loop_
_entity_poly.entity_id
_entity_poly.type
_entity_poly.pdbx_seq_one_letter_code
_entity_poly.pdbx_strand_id
1 'polypeptide(L)'
;MKSRKRLPLLFYSYLATEMLAPFFASFVIMNGVFFLAKLIPFLNVVLELNISLADFVRLFSYLFPNMFLYSIPMAAMLGITIGFSRLANDSEILAFKASGIGIYHVLPPLVLIALFISLVTSYFSIKLIPAGDTAMQQMMYQLAKEKIDKGISERRFTEALGNLVVHVDTIDKQTGTWQNVWVSDMRGREIPAITMAQSGTMESKLEEMLVTLRLHNGSMHIPEGQDSQIISFDQYIINIPLQPPARAPSFRSRGTMTMIELLQKARDLGITSEKGRT
;
A
#
# COMPACT_ATOMS: atom_id res chain seq x y z
N MET A 1 57.32 -15.01 0.77
CA MET A 1 56.70 -13.72 1.18
C MET A 1 56.03 -13.11 -0.06
N LYS A 2 54.72 -13.33 -0.24
CA LYS A 2 53.98 -12.94 -1.47
C LYS A 2 53.76 -11.42 -1.46
N SER A 3 54.45 -10.71 -2.34
CA SER A 3 54.28 -9.28 -2.58
C SER A 3 52.80 -8.99 -2.90
N ARG A 4 52.07 -8.38 -1.96
CA ARG A 4 50.77 -7.75 -2.22
C ARG A 4 51.04 -6.57 -3.15
N LYS A 5 51.11 -6.82 -4.46
CA LYS A 5 51.00 -5.76 -5.47
C LYS A 5 49.68 -5.04 -5.20
N ARG A 6 49.75 -3.81 -4.70
CA ARG A 6 48.56 -2.96 -4.55
C ARG A 6 48.05 -2.72 -5.96
N LEU A 7 46.97 -3.41 -6.33
CA LEU A 7 46.25 -3.10 -7.58
C LEU A 7 45.90 -1.61 -7.54
N PRO A 8 46.17 -0.87 -8.64
CA PRO A 8 45.96 0.57 -8.65
C PRO A 8 44.46 0.87 -8.48
N LEU A 9 44.13 1.91 -7.73
CA LEU A 9 42.74 2.37 -7.51
C LEU A 9 41.95 2.50 -8.82
N LEU A 10 42.64 2.82 -9.92
CA LEU A 10 42.10 2.94 -11.27
C LEU A 10 41.38 1.66 -11.76
N PHE A 11 41.90 0.48 -11.42
CA PHE A 11 41.27 -0.80 -11.79
C PHE A 11 39.92 -0.97 -11.09
N TYR A 12 39.86 -0.64 -9.79
CA TYR A 12 38.63 -0.76 -9.01
C TYR A 12 37.59 0.30 -9.40
N SER A 13 38.00 1.54 -9.66
CA SER A 13 37.10 2.58 -10.14
C SER A 13 36.56 2.26 -11.53
N TYR A 14 37.38 1.66 -12.39
CA TYR A 14 36.95 1.22 -13.72
C TYR A 14 35.86 0.14 -13.61
N LEU A 15 36.13 -0.94 -12.88
CA LEU A 15 35.16 -2.01 -12.62
C LEU A 15 33.86 -1.50 -12.00
N ALA A 16 33.95 -0.57 -11.04
CA ALA A 16 32.78 0.02 -10.42
C ALA A 16 31.96 0.85 -11.41
N THR A 17 32.62 1.66 -12.24
CA THR A 17 31.96 2.50 -13.26
C THR A 17 31.26 1.64 -14.32
N GLU A 18 31.90 0.54 -14.71
CA GLU A 18 31.37 -0.41 -15.70
C GLU A 18 30.08 -1.10 -15.21
N MET A 19 29.92 -1.24 -13.89
CA MET A 19 28.72 -1.81 -13.27
C MET A 19 27.68 -0.76 -12.87
N LEU A 20 28.11 0.46 -12.53
CA LEU A 20 27.25 1.57 -12.12
C LEU A 20 26.34 2.05 -13.26
N ALA A 21 26.86 2.16 -14.47
CA ALA A 21 26.07 2.57 -15.64
C ALA A 21 24.88 1.61 -15.92
N PRO A 22 25.09 0.30 -16.10
CA PRO A 22 23.98 -0.64 -16.31
C PRO A 22 23.11 -0.83 -15.06
N PHE A 23 23.65 -0.62 -13.84
CA PHE A 23 22.85 -0.55 -12.62
C PHE A 23 21.80 0.57 -12.68
N PHE A 24 22.22 1.81 -12.95
CA PHE A 24 21.29 2.94 -13.01
C PHE A 24 20.29 2.81 -14.15
N ALA A 25 20.72 2.31 -15.32
CA ALA A 25 19.81 2.01 -16.42
C ALA A 25 18.75 0.97 -16.01
N SER A 26 19.17 -0.13 -15.40
CA SER A 26 18.27 -1.19 -14.91
C SER A 26 17.36 -0.68 -13.79
N PHE A 27 17.86 0.19 -12.92
CA PHE A 27 17.09 0.81 -11.84
C PHE A 27 15.96 1.69 -12.38
N VAL A 28 16.24 2.54 -13.36
CA VAL A 28 15.22 3.38 -14.01
C VAL A 28 14.16 2.52 -14.69
N ILE A 29 14.58 1.51 -15.45
CA ILE A 29 13.66 0.59 -16.13
C ILE A 29 12.78 -0.14 -15.13
N MET A 30 13.36 -0.73 -14.08
CA MET A 30 12.60 -1.44 -13.05
C MET A 30 11.60 -0.52 -12.35
N ASN A 31 12.01 0.69 -11.96
CA ASN A 31 11.07 1.64 -11.35
C ASN A 31 9.95 2.04 -12.31
N GLY A 32 10.22 2.20 -13.61
CA GLY A 32 9.17 2.44 -14.60
C GLY A 32 8.17 1.29 -14.70
N VAL A 33 8.64 0.04 -14.68
CA VAL A 33 7.79 -1.15 -14.68
C VAL A 33 6.94 -1.22 -13.41
N PHE A 34 7.54 -1.04 -12.23
CA PHE A 34 6.81 -1.00 -10.96
C PHE A 34 5.81 0.14 -10.91
N PHE A 35 6.19 1.32 -11.41
CA PHE A 35 5.33 2.49 -11.51
C PHE A 35 4.06 2.16 -12.31
N LEU A 36 4.21 1.65 -13.54
CA LEU A 36 3.08 1.27 -14.39
C LEU A 36 2.23 0.16 -13.75
N ALA A 37 2.86 -0.85 -13.16
CA ALA A 37 2.16 -1.96 -12.51
C ALA A 37 1.31 -1.51 -11.31
N LYS A 38 1.76 -0.49 -10.57
CA LYS A 38 1.01 0.09 -9.44
C LYS A 38 0.05 1.18 -9.87
N LEU A 39 0.29 1.87 -10.98
CA LEU A 39 -0.53 3.00 -11.43
C LEU A 39 -1.97 2.58 -11.72
N ILE A 40 -2.18 1.50 -12.48
CA ILE A 40 -3.52 1.05 -12.91
C ILE A 40 -4.47 0.79 -11.72
N PRO A 41 -4.12 -0.09 -10.74
CA PRO A 41 -5.00 -0.32 -9.60
C PRO A 41 -5.21 0.95 -8.77
N PHE A 42 -4.22 1.86 -8.72
CA PHE A 42 -4.33 3.12 -8.00
C PHE A 42 -5.18 4.18 -8.72
N LEU A 43 -5.32 4.08 -10.05
CA LEU A 43 -6.14 5.00 -10.82
C LEU A 43 -7.64 4.68 -10.68
N ASN A 44 -8.00 3.39 -10.67
CA ASN A 44 -9.39 2.95 -10.43
C ASN A 44 -9.93 3.51 -9.10
N VAL A 45 -9.06 3.53 -8.11
CA VAL A 45 -9.27 4.06 -6.77
C VAL A 45 -9.56 5.55 -6.75
N VAL A 46 -8.81 6.32 -7.55
CA VAL A 46 -9.01 7.78 -7.66
C VAL A 46 -10.38 8.07 -8.24
N LEU A 47 -10.73 7.32 -9.29
CA LEU A 47 -11.99 7.48 -10.00
C LEU A 47 -13.18 7.07 -9.12
N GLU A 48 -13.07 5.99 -8.34
CA GLU A 48 -14.11 5.54 -7.41
C GLU A 48 -14.28 6.47 -6.20
N LEU A 49 -13.18 7.02 -5.66
CA LEU A 49 -13.24 7.85 -4.46
C LEU A 49 -13.47 9.33 -4.73
N ASN A 50 -13.33 9.76 -5.99
CA ASN A 50 -13.42 11.17 -6.42
C ASN A 50 -12.44 12.06 -5.65
N ILE A 51 -11.22 11.56 -5.43
CA ILE A 51 -10.16 12.28 -4.71
C ILE A 51 -9.45 13.28 -5.63
N SER A 52 -8.99 14.39 -5.05
CA SER A 52 -8.23 15.42 -5.76
C SER A 52 -6.93 14.84 -6.33
N LEU A 53 -6.49 15.35 -7.49
CA LEU A 53 -5.22 14.97 -8.11
C LEU A 53 -4.02 15.23 -7.17
N ALA A 54 -4.09 16.26 -6.34
CA ALA A 54 -3.06 16.57 -5.36
C ALA A 54 -2.93 15.46 -4.30
N ASP A 55 -4.07 14.97 -3.80
CA ASP A 55 -4.10 13.89 -2.82
C ASP A 55 -3.65 12.57 -3.42
N PHE A 56 -4.00 12.31 -4.69
CA PHE A 56 -3.49 11.17 -5.44
C PHE A 56 -1.96 11.16 -5.51
N VAL A 57 -1.35 12.26 -5.96
CA VAL A 57 0.11 12.36 -6.09
C VAL A 57 0.79 12.13 -4.73
N ARG A 58 0.22 12.70 -3.67
CA ARG A 58 0.73 12.54 -2.30
C ARG A 58 0.59 11.09 -1.81
N LEU A 59 -0.57 10.48 -2.00
CA LEU A 59 -0.80 9.08 -1.63
C LEU A 59 0.14 8.15 -2.41
N PHE A 60 0.30 8.38 -3.70
CA PHE A 60 1.18 7.60 -4.57
C PHE A 60 2.67 7.77 -4.20
N SER A 61 3.07 8.97 -3.75
CA SER A 61 4.44 9.23 -3.28
C SER A 61 4.84 8.33 -2.12
N TYR A 62 3.90 7.94 -1.26
CA TYR A 62 4.16 7.03 -0.13
C TYR A 62 4.40 5.58 -0.57
N LEU A 63 4.11 5.20 -1.82
CA LEU A 63 4.42 3.86 -2.35
C LEU A 63 5.84 3.71 -2.89
N PHE A 64 6.53 4.80 -3.21
CA PHE A 64 7.90 4.75 -3.76
C PHE A 64 8.90 4.04 -2.85
N PRO A 65 8.94 4.25 -1.52
CA PRO A 65 9.84 3.54 -0.62
C PRO A 65 9.72 2.01 -0.73
N ASN A 66 8.49 1.52 -0.91
CA ASN A 66 8.21 0.10 -1.04
C ASN A 66 8.72 -0.46 -2.38
N MET A 67 8.60 0.31 -3.47
CA MET A 67 9.19 -0.06 -4.76
C MET A 67 10.72 -0.17 -4.68
N PHE A 68 11.37 0.78 -4.01
CA PHE A 68 12.83 0.82 -3.89
C PHE A 68 13.41 -0.35 -3.10
N LEU A 69 12.63 -0.95 -2.19
CA LEU A 69 13.03 -2.18 -1.48
C LEU A 69 13.40 -3.31 -2.46
N TYR A 70 12.64 -3.42 -3.54
CA TYR A 70 12.77 -4.48 -4.52
C TYR A 70 13.57 -4.05 -5.75
N SER A 71 13.38 -2.80 -6.23
CA SER A 71 14.03 -2.33 -7.45
C SER A 71 15.54 -2.15 -7.30
N ILE A 72 16.02 -1.72 -6.12
CA ILE A 72 17.46 -1.56 -5.84
C ILE A 72 18.23 -2.90 -5.96
N PRO A 73 17.90 -3.97 -5.22
CA PRO A 73 18.65 -5.23 -5.30
C PRO A 73 18.51 -5.92 -6.66
N MET A 74 17.34 -5.83 -7.31
CA MET A 74 17.16 -6.38 -8.66
C MET A 74 18.01 -5.63 -9.70
N ALA A 75 18.03 -4.30 -9.64
CA ALA A 75 18.89 -3.50 -10.51
C ALA A 75 20.38 -3.77 -10.24
N ALA A 76 20.77 -4.02 -9.00
CA ALA A 76 22.14 -4.41 -8.63
C ALA A 76 22.55 -5.72 -9.31
N MET A 77 21.70 -6.75 -9.24
CA MET A 77 21.98 -8.02 -9.92
C MET A 77 22.12 -7.83 -11.44
N LEU A 78 21.24 -7.05 -12.05
CA LEU A 78 21.30 -6.78 -13.49
C LEU A 78 22.53 -5.97 -13.87
N GLY A 79 22.86 -4.91 -13.13
CA GLY A 79 24.03 -4.07 -13.36
C GLY A 79 25.33 -4.87 -13.29
N ILE A 80 25.47 -5.73 -12.28
CA ILE A 80 26.62 -6.63 -12.13
C ILE A 80 26.67 -7.62 -13.31
N THR A 81 25.54 -8.25 -13.64
CA THR A 81 25.47 -9.24 -14.73
C THR A 81 25.84 -8.64 -16.08
N ILE A 82 25.28 -7.48 -16.41
CA ILE A 82 25.55 -6.75 -17.66
C ILE A 82 27.00 -6.26 -17.69
N GLY A 83 27.51 -5.71 -16.58
CA GLY A 83 28.90 -5.26 -16.48
C GLY A 83 29.89 -6.41 -16.72
N PHE A 84 29.67 -7.56 -16.07
CA PHE A 84 30.49 -8.75 -16.32
C PHE A 84 30.35 -9.29 -17.75
N SER A 85 29.14 -9.26 -18.31
CA SER A 85 28.89 -9.67 -19.70
C SER A 85 29.69 -8.80 -20.68
N ARG A 86 29.73 -7.48 -20.46
CA ARG A 86 30.49 -6.56 -21.30
C ARG A 86 32.00 -6.76 -21.17
N LEU A 87 32.52 -6.87 -19.94
CA LEU A 87 33.93 -7.21 -19.70
C LEU A 87 34.35 -8.55 -20.31
N ALA A 88 33.43 -9.52 -20.38
CA ALA A 88 33.66 -10.81 -21.02
C ALA A 88 33.69 -10.69 -22.55
N ASN A 89 32.73 -9.98 -23.14
CA ASN A 89 32.63 -9.74 -24.59
C ASN A 89 33.82 -8.95 -25.13
N ASP A 90 34.28 -7.95 -24.38
CA ASP A 90 35.44 -7.12 -24.74
C ASP A 90 36.78 -7.84 -24.45
N SER A 91 36.74 -9.12 -24.07
CA SER A 91 37.90 -9.95 -23.72
C SER A 91 38.78 -9.39 -22.59
N GLU A 92 38.28 -8.43 -21.81
CA GLU A 92 39.03 -7.82 -20.72
C GLU A 92 39.27 -8.81 -19.57
N ILE A 93 38.29 -9.68 -19.28
CA ILE A 93 38.46 -10.75 -18.29
C ILE A 93 39.61 -11.68 -18.68
N LEU A 94 39.78 -11.96 -19.98
CA LEU A 94 40.87 -12.78 -20.50
C LEU A 94 42.21 -12.06 -20.37
N ALA A 95 42.25 -10.76 -20.69
CA ALA A 95 43.42 -9.90 -20.54
C ALA A 95 43.90 -9.80 -19.08
N PHE A 96 42.97 -9.67 -18.12
CA PHE A 96 43.29 -9.69 -16.69
C PHE A 96 43.92 -11.02 -16.26
N LYS A 97 43.34 -12.15 -16.70
CA LYS A 97 43.89 -13.48 -16.44
C LYS A 97 45.29 -13.65 -17.04
N ALA A 98 45.50 -13.24 -18.28
CA ALA A 98 46.79 -13.29 -18.97
C ALA A 98 47.86 -12.43 -18.26
N SER A 99 47.44 -11.32 -17.66
CA SER A 99 48.31 -10.44 -16.86
C SER A 99 48.60 -10.96 -15.44
N GLY A 100 48.13 -12.17 -15.10
CA GLY A 100 48.28 -12.78 -13.78
C GLY A 100 47.32 -12.24 -12.71
N ILE A 101 46.32 -11.44 -13.09
CA ILE A 101 45.28 -10.96 -12.19
C ILE A 101 44.19 -12.03 -12.12
N GLY A 102 44.19 -12.81 -11.03
CA GLY A 102 43.14 -13.79 -10.78
C GLY A 102 41.78 -13.13 -10.54
N ILE A 103 40.68 -13.86 -10.82
CA ILE A 103 39.30 -13.38 -10.68
C ILE A 103 38.97 -12.90 -9.25
N TYR A 104 39.67 -13.42 -8.24
CA TYR A 104 39.54 -13.03 -6.84
C TYR A 104 39.86 -11.56 -6.58
N HIS A 105 40.58 -10.88 -7.47
CA HIS A 105 40.86 -9.45 -7.35
C HIS A 105 39.68 -8.57 -7.77
N VAL A 106 38.68 -9.13 -8.46
CA VAL A 106 37.46 -8.43 -8.87
C VAL A 106 36.40 -8.42 -7.75
N LEU A 107 36.49 -9.38 -6.82
CA LEU A 107 35.55 -9.53 -5.69
C LEU A 107 35.51 -8.33 -4.72
N PRO A 108 36.63 -7.74 -4.26
CA PRO A 108 36.61 -6.65 -3.28
C PRO A 108 35.74 -5.42 -3.66
N PRO A 109 35.85 -4.83 -4.87
CA PRO A 109 34.97 -3.70 -5.24
C PRO A 109 33.50 -4.13 -5.34
N LEU A 110 33.24 -5.36 -5.77
CA LEU A 110 31.89 -5.93 -5.86
C LEU A 110 31.23 -6.03 -4.48
N VAL A 111 31.98 -6.56 -3.51
CA VAL A 111 31.51 -6.70 -2.13
C VAL A 111 31.28 -5.33 -1.49
N LEU A 112 32.14 -4.34 -1.79
CA LEU A 112 31.96 -2.97 -1.29
C LEU A 112 30.67 -2.35 -1.84
N ILE A 113 30.40 -2.49 -3.15
CA ILE A 113 29.16 -2.03 -3.78
C ILE A 113 27.95 -2.77 -3.18
N ALA A 114 28.02 -4.10 -3.04
CA ALA A 114 26.93 -4.89 -2.47
C ALA A 114 26.65 -4.50 -1.01
N LEU A 115 27.68 -4.23 -0.22
CA LEU A 115 27.55 -3.78 1.17
C LEU A 115 26.91 -2.39 1.24
N PHE A 116 27.31 -1.47 0.36
CA PHE A 116 26.70 -0.15 0.27
C PHE A 116 25.21 -0.25 -0.11
N ILE A 117 24.88 -1.04 -1.13
CA ILE A 117 23.51 -1.29 -1.55
C ILE A 117 22.69 -1.92 -0.42
N SER A 118 23.26 -2.91 0.29
CA SER A 118 22.62 -3.55 1.44
C SER A 118 22.31 -2.56 2.56
N LEU A 119 23.24 -1.65 2.89
CA LEU A 119 23.02 -0.59 3.88
C LEU A 119 21.89 0.36 3.46
N VAL A 120 21.88 0.78 2.19
CA VAL A 120 20.81 1.63 1.66
C VAL A 120 19.46 0.90 1.74
N THR A 121 19.36 -0.32 1.20
CA THR A 121 18.11 -1.10 1.23
C THR A 121 17.64 -1.37 2.66
N SER A 122 18.56 -1.64 3.59
CA SER A 122 18.25 -1.83 5.01
C SER A 122 17.70 -0.55 5.64
N TYR A 123 18.29 0.61 5.35
CA TYR A 123 17.78 1.90 5.80
C TYR A 123 16.35 2.17 5.29
N PHE A 124 16.10 1.88 4.00
CA PHE A 124 14.75 1.97 3.44
C PHE A 124 13.77 1.06 4.18
N SER A 125 14.15 -0.19 4.41
CA SER A 125 13.31 -1.19 5.09
C SER A 125 12.99 -0.83 6.54
N ILE A 126 13.97 -0.34 7.31
CA ILE A 126 13.81 -0.12 8.75
C ILE A 126 13.09 1.20 9.05
N LYS A 127 13.32 2.25 8.23
CA LYS A 127 12.84 3.61 8.53
C LYS A 127 11.81 4.12 7.52
N LEU A 128 12.14 4.10 6.23
CA LEU A 128 11.32 4.76 5.21
C LEU A 128 10.02 4.02 4.92
N ILE A 129 10.05 2.69 4.83
CA ILE A 129 8.86 1.89 4.56
C ILE A 129 7.82 2.02 5.68
N PRO A 130 8.13 1.77 6.96
CA PRO A 130 7.13 1.92 8.02
C PRO A 130 6.66 3.39 8.18
N ALA A 131 7.55 4.37 7.98
CA ALA A 131 7.15 5.78 7.98
C ALA A 131 6.21 6.14 6.82
N GLY A 132 6.46 5.58 5.62
CA GLY A 132 5.61 5.76 4.45
C GLY A 132 4.24 5.10 4.63
N ASP A 133 4.21 3.87 5.13
CA ASP A 133 2.96 3.14 5.38
C ASP A 133 2.11 3.84 6.46
N THR A 134 2.71 4.32 7.55
CA THR A 134 1.99 5.07 8.59
C THR A 134 1.47 6.41 8.08
N ALA A 135 2.26 7.15 7.30
CA ALA A 135 1.81 8.40 6.68
C ALA A 135 0.68 8.17 5.67
N MET A 136 0.75 7.10 4.89
CA MET A 136 -0.31 6.68 3.97
C MET A 136 -1.60 6.36 4.74
N GLN A 137 -1.51 5.59 5.82
CA GLN A 137 -2.65 5.27 6.68
C GLN A 137 -3.30 6.53 7.28
N GLN A 138 -2.49 7.45 7.82
CA GLN A 138 -2.99 8.71 8.37
C GLN A 138 -3.69 9.57 7.32
N MET A 139 -3.13 9.65 6.11
CA MET A 139 -3.75 10.39 5.02
C MET A 139 -5.06 9.76 4.56
N MET A 140 -5.10 8.43 4.45
CA MET A 140 -6.35 7.71 4.15
C MET A 140 -7.42 7.92 5.22
N TYR A 141 -7.02 7.92 6.50
CA TYR A 141 -7.90 8.23 7.62
C TYR A 141 -8.48 9.65 7.50
N GLN A 142 -7.64 10.63 7.16
CA GLN A 142 -8.08 12.01 6.98
C GLN A 142 -9.06 12.15 5.82
N LEU A 143 -8.76 11.53 4.66
CA LEU A 143 -9.64 11.54 3.50
C LEU A 143 -10.98 10.84 3.78
N ALA A 144 -10.95 9.70 4.49
CA ALA A 144 -12.17 9.00 4.88
C ALA A 144 -13.01 9.83 5.85
N LYS A 145 -12.38 10.44 6.86
CA LYS A 145 -13.06 11.32 7.81
C LYS A 145 -13.67 12.53 7.11
N GLU A 146 -12.92 13.21 6.26
CA GLU A 146 -13.41 14.36 5.50
C GLU A 146 -14.59 13.98 4.60
N LYS A 147 -14.54 12.79 3.99
CA LYS A 147 -15.64 12.26 3.18
C LYS A 147 -16.88 11.94 4.03
N ILE A 148 -16.72 11.41 5.24
CA ILE A 148 -17.84 11.18 6.18
C ILE A 148 -18.43 12.52 6.64
N ASP A 149 -17.57 13.46 7.07
CA ASP A 149 -17.98 14.78 7.57
C ASP A 149 -18.70 15.60 6.48
N LYS A 150 -18.30 15.46 5.20
CA LYS A 150 -18.98 16.10 4.06
C LYS A 150 -20.14 15.27 3.48
N GLY A 151 -20.10 13.96 3.68
CA GLY A 151 -20.91 12.97 2.97
C GLY A 151 -22.29 12.72 3.56
N ILE A 152 -22.70 13.43 4.61
CA ILE A 152 -24.07 13.33 5.14
C ILE A 152 -24.59 14.72 5.40
N SER A 153 -25.39 15.19 4.46
CA SER A 153 -26.05 16.48 4.54
C SER A 153 -27.55 16.28 4.70
N GLU A 154 -28.17 17.06 5.59
CA GLU A 154 -29.61 17.12 5.73
C GLU A 154 -30.27 17.37 4.37
N ARG A 155 -31.37 16.65 4.10
CA ARG A 155 -32.25 16.80 2.93
C ARG A 155 -31.55 16.62 1.59
N ARG A 156 -30.44 15.88 1.54
CA ARG A 156 -29.77 15.49 0.30
C ARG A 156 -29.53 13.99 0.28
N PHE A 157 -29.89 13.38 -0.85
CA PHE A 157 -29.45 12.02 -1.16
C PHE A 157 -27.94 12.06 -1.32
N THR A 158 -27.23 11.40 -0.41
CA THR A 158 -25.79 11.34 -0.47
C THR A 158 -25.34 9.91 -0.69
N GLU A 159 -24.47 9.73 -1.67
CA GLU A 159 -23.75 8.47 -1.86
C GLU A 159 -22.80 8.29 -0.70
N ALA A 160 -23.31 7.63 0.34
CA ALA A 160 -22.69 7.66 1.65
C ALA A 160 -21.38 6.90 1.66
N LEU A 161 -21.18 5.91 0.77
CA LEU A 161 -19.93 5.17 0.46
C LEU A 161 -20.23 3.99 -0.52
N GLY A 162 -19.91 4.13 -1.81
CA GLY A 162 -20.12 3.08 -2.82
C GLY A 162 -21.57 2.99 -3.29
N ASN A 163 -22.13 1.78 -3.41
CA ASN A 163 -23.49 1.53 -3.93
C ASN A 163 -24.61 1.71 -2.88
N LEU A 164 -24.39 2.56 -1.88
CA LEU A 164 -25.34 2.85 -0.81
C LEU A 164 -25.68 4.35 -0.82
N VAL A 165 -26.96 4.67 -1.01
CA VAL A 165 -27.45 6.04 -0.94
C VAL A 165 -28.19 6.23 0.37
N VAL A 166 -27.81 7.25 1.13
CA VAL A 166 -28.45 7.61 2.40
C VAL A 166 -29.06 9.00 2.28
N HIS A 167 -30.29 9.14 2.76
CA HIS A 167 -30.99 10.40 2.89
C HIS A 167 -31.50 10.56 4.32
N VAL A 168 -31.27 11.74 4.88
CA VAL A 168 -31.68 12.09 6.25
C VAL A 168 -32.42 13.42 6.20
N ASP A 169 -33.65 13.47 6.72
CA ASP A 169 -34.45 14.70 6.70
C ASP A 169 -33.90 15.77 7.66
N THR A 170 -33.53 15.35 8.87
CA THR A 170 -33.06 16.25 9.93
C THR A 170 -32.02 15.55 10.77
N ILE A 171 -30.92 16.23 11.04
CA ILE A 171 -29.85 15.77 11.91
C ILE A 171 -29.87 16.66 13.15
N ASP A 172 -30.14 16.05 14.30
CA ASP A 172 -30.01 16.78 15.55
C ASP A 172 -28.52 17.01 15.85
N LYS A 173 -28.10 18.27 15.83
CA LYS A 173 -26.70 18.69 16.04
C LYS A 173 -26.21 18.47 17.47
N GLN A 174 -27.11 18.31 18.45
CA GLN A 174 -26.74 18.10 19.85
C GLN A 174 -26.53 16.61 20.18
N THR A 175 -27.36 15.74 19.60
CA THR A 175 -27.33 14.30 19.88
C THR A 175 -26.70 13.47 18.75
N GLY A 176 -26.47 14.07 17.58
CA GLY A 176 -26.01 13.35 16.38
C GLY A 176 -27.03 12.37 15.82
N THR A 177 -28.28 12.42 16.29
CA THR A 177 -29.34 11.49 15.90
C THR A 177 -30.02 11.98 14.63
N TRP A 178 -30.23 11.05 13.71
CA TRP A 178 -30.91 11.28 12.45
C TRP A 178 -32.39 10.98 12.61
N GLN A 179 -33.23 11.74 11.92
CA GLN A 179 -34.66 11.54 11.85
C GLN A 179 -35.09 11.29 10.40
N ASN A 180 -36.02 10.35 10.22
CA ASN A 180 -36.55 9.91 8.93
C ASN A 180 -35.42 9.54 7.96
N VAL A 181 -34.78 8.42 8.24
CA VAL A 181 -33.65 7.93 7.48
C VAL A 181 -34.15 7.02 6.37
N TRP A 182 -33.68 7.27 5.16
CA TRP A 182 -33.92 6.44 3.99
C TRP A 182 -32.58 5.93 3.48
N VAL A 183 -32.47 4.62 3.32
CA VAL A 183 -31.25 3.97 2.83
C VAL A 183 -31.61 3.09 1.64
N SER A 184 -30.95 3.32 0.50
CA SER A 184 -31.04 2.49 -0.69
C SER A 184 -29.77 1.66 -0.81
N ASP A 185 -29.89 0.34 -0.71
CA ASP A 185 -28.78 -0.61 -0.79
C ASP A 185 -28.83 -1.39 -2.11
N MET A 186 -27.90 -1.08 -3.03
CA MET A 186 -27.70 -1.76 -4.31
C MET A 186 -26.54 -2.76 -4.30
N ARG A 187 -26.00 -3.12 -3.13
CA ARG A 187 -24.85 -4.03 -3.05
C ARG A 187 -25.25 -5.45 -3.43
N GLY A 188 -24.79 -5.93 -4.59
CA GLY A 188 -24.99 -7.30 -5.06
C GLY A 188 -26.42 -7.63 -5.50
N ARG A 189 -27.24 -6.62 -5.81
CA ARG A 189 -28.64 -6.79 -6.26
C ARG A 189 -28.89 -5.97 -7.52
N GLU A 190 -29.73 -6.47 -8.42
CA GLU A 190 -30.22 -5.68 -9.57
C GLU A 190 -31.25 -4.62 -9.16
N ILE A 191 -32.03 -4.90 -8.11
CA ILE A 191 -33.04 -3.99 -7.56
C ILE A 191 -32.63 -3.57 -6.14
N PRO A 192 -32.63 -2.27 -5.80
CA PRO A 192 -32.23 -1.80 -4.48
C PRO A 192 -33.18 -2.27 -3.39
N ALA A 193 -32.62 -2.65 -2.24
CA ALA A 193 -33.40 -2.74 -1.01
C ALA A 193 -33.56 -1.35 -0.40
N ILE A 194 -34.81 -0.96 -0.14
CA ILE A 194 -35.12 0.35 0.46
C ILE A 194 -35.40 0.15 1.93
N THR A 195 -34.61 0.79 2.79
CA THR A 195 -34.78 0.76 4.23
C THR A 195 -35.23 2.13 4.70
N MET A 196 -36.36 2.18 5.40
CA MET A 196 -36.89 3.40 6.02
C MET A 196 -36.85 3.22 7.53
N ALA A 197 -36.36 4.21 8.27
CA ALA A 197 -36.28 4.17 9.72
C ALA A 197 -36.67 5.52 10.32
N GLN A 198 -37.34 5.48 11.48
CA GLN A 198 -37.75 6.69 12.18
C GLN A 198 -36.55 7.45 12.73
N SER A 199 -35.58 6.73 13.29
CA SER A 199 -34.33 7.33 13.76
C SER A 199 -33.12 6.50 13.38
N GLY A 200 -31.96 7.15 13.35
CA GLY A 200 -30.70 6.47 13.09
C GLY A 200 -29.51 7.20 13.69
N THR A 201 -28.41 6.47 13.85
CA THR A 201 -27.12 7.02 14.25
C THR A 201 -26.03 6.46 13.35
N MET A 202 -24.98 7.25 13.14
CA MET A 202 -23.77 6.81 12.47
C MET A 202 -22.62 6.80 13.47
N GLU A 203 -21.97 5.65 13.56
CA GLU A 203 -20.71 5.49 14.28
C GLU A 203 -19.62 5.13 13.29
N SER A 204 -18.54 5.91 13.25
CA SER A 204 -17.37 5.63 12.44
C SER A 204 -16.28 4.97 13.29
N LYS A 205 -16.06 3.66 13.08
CA LYS A 205 -14.92 2.94 13.63
C LYS A 205 -13.75 3.03 12.67
N LEU A 206 -13.06 4.15 12.71
CA LEU A 206 -11.96 4.44 11.81
C LEU A 206 -10.76 3.50 11.99
N GLU A 207 -10.57 2.89 13.17
CA GLU A 207 -9.54 1.86 13.39
C GLU A 207 -9.77 0.58 12.58
N GLU A 208 -11.05 0.24 12.34
CA GLU A 208 -11.45 -0.93 11.58
C GLU A 208 -11.79 -0.58 10.11
N MET A 209 -11.70 0.71 9.74
CA MET A 209 -12.22 1.24 8.47
C MET A 209 -13.66 0.81 8.22
N LEU A 210 -14.49 0.88 9.26
CA LEU A 210 -15.90 0.52 9.22
C LEU A 210 -16.74 1.71 9.63
N VAL A 211 -17.75 2.01 8.83
CA VAL A 211 -18.83 2.91 9.20
C VAL A 211 -20.05 2.06 9.51
N THR A 212 -20.55 2.17 10.74
CA THR A 212 -21.72 1.44 11.21
C THR A 212 -22.89 2.41 11.32
N LEU A 213 -23.93 2.12 10.55
CA LEU A 213 -25.22 2.77 10.68
C LEU A 213 -26.09 1.93 11.59
N ARG A 214 -26.67 2.52 12.63
CA ARG A 214 -27.69 1.90 13.46
C ARG A 214 -29.01 2.60 13.19
N LEU A 215 -29.96 1.87 12.64
CA LEU A 215 -31.30 2.33 12.33
C LEU A 215 -32.28 1.75 13.35
N HIS A 216 -33.23 2.57 13.79
CA HIS A 216 -34.20 2.19 14.81
C HIS A 216 -35.63 2.40 14.29
N ASN A 217 -36.51 1.48 14.67
CA ASN A 217 -37.95 1.47 14.35
C ASN A 217 -38.20 1.74 12.86
N GLY A 218 -37.96 0.72 12.04
CA GLY A 218 -38.01 0.86 10.60
C GLY A 218 -38.56 -0.37 9.87
N SER A 219 -38.67 -0.22 8.56
CA SER A 219 -39.07 -1.28 7.65
C SER A 219 -38.12 -1.33 6.46
N MET A 220 -37.70 -2.54 6.10
CA MET A 220 -36.94 -2.82 4.90
C MET A 220 -37.86 -3.43 3.85
N HIS A 221 -37.81 -2.87 2.65
CA HIS A 221 -38.57 -3.29 1.48
C HIS A 221 -37.59 -3.92 0.50
N ILE A 222 -37.72 -5.22 0.29
CA ILE A 222 -36.91 -5.98 -0.66
C ILE A 222 -37.84 -6.42 -1.80
N PRO A 223 -37.75 -5.78 -2.98
CA PRO A 223 -38.48 -6.23 -4.15
C PRO A 223 -37.84 -7.49 -4.73
N GLU A 224 -38.60 -8.57 -4.87
CA GLU A 224 -38.16 -9.84 -5.46
C GLU A 224 -39.10 -10.20 -6.63
N GLY A 225 -38.87 -9.56 -7.78
CA GLY A 225 -39.71 -9.77 -8.97
C GLY A 225 -41.13 -9.22 -8.79
N GLN A 226 -42.13 -10.11 -8.68
CA GLN A 226 -43.55 -9.75 -8.57
C GLN A 226 -44.04 -9.66 -7.11
N ASP A 227 -43.27 -10.21 -6.16
CA ASP A 227 -43.56 -10.19 -4.74
C ASP A 227 -42.64 -9.20 -4.00
N SER A 228 -43.19 -8.48 -3.03
CA SER A 228 -42.42 -7.56 -2.17
C SER A 228 -42.33 -8.13 -0.76
N GLN A 229 -41.11 -8.28 -0.26
CA GLN A 229 -40.88 -8.66 1.12
C GLN A 229 -40.70 -7.40 1.97
N ILE A 230 -41.53 -7.27 3.01
CA ILE A 230 -41.44 -6.20 3.99
C ILE A 230 -40.97 -6.79 5.33
N ILE A 231 -39.82 -6.32 5.81
CA ILE A 231 -39.24 -6.74 7.08
C ILE A 231 -39.31 -5.55 8.04
N SER A 232 -40.12 -5.66 9.10
CA SER A 232 -40.15 -4.66 10.17
C SER A 232 -39.08 -4.99 11.21
N PHE A 233 -38.36 -3.98 11.70
CA PHE A 233 -37.30 -4.15 12.68
C PHE A 233 -37.32 -3.06 13.74
N ASP A 234 -37.01 -3.43 14.98
CA ASP A 234 -36.77 -2.47 16.06
C ASP A 234 -35.38 -1.85 15.95
N GLN A 235 -34.38 -2.66 15.58
CA GLN A 235 -33.01 -2.20 15.35
C GLN A 235 -32.38 -2.95 14.17
N TYR A 236 -31.78 -2.19 13.25
CA TYR A 236 -31.06 -2.72 12.11
C TYR A 236 -29.68 -2.07 11.99
N ILE A 237 -28.64 -2.89 11.82
CA ILE A 237 -27.25 -2.44 11.79
C ILE A 237 -26.69 -2.68 10.39
N ILE A 238 -26.28 -1.61 9.71
CA ILE A 238 -25.60 -1.68 8.41
C ILE A 238 -24.13 -1.38 8.65
N ASN A 239 -23.27 -2.37 8.38
CA ASN A 239 -21.84 -2.17 8.33
C ASN A 239 -21.42 -1.84 6.90
N ILE A 240 -20.83 -0.68 6.73
CA ILE A 240 -20.23 -0.24 5.48
C ILE A 240 -18.72 -0.31 5.68
N PRO A 241 -18.03 -1.27 5.04
CA PRO A 241 -16.59 -1.19 4.97
C PRO A 241 -16.22 0.05 4.17
N LEU A 242 -15.47 0.97 4.78
CA LEU A 242 -14.71 1.96 4.05
C LEU A 242 -13.68 1.14 3.28
N GLN A 243 -13.97 0.78 2.03
CA GLN A 243 -13.01 0.03 1.24
C GLN A 243 -11.75 0.89 1.14
N PRO A 244 -10.62 0.50 1.76
CA PRO A 244 -9.38 1.11 1.39
C PRO A 244 -9.17 0.70 -0.07
N PRO A 245 -8.93 1.65 -0.97
CA PRO A 245 -8.65 1.35 -2.36
C PRO A 245 -7.69 0.18 -2.52
N ALA A 246 -8.19 -0.89 -3.15
CA ALA A 246 -7.60 -2.20 -3.37
C ALA A 246 -6.34 -2.54 -2.57
N ARG A 247 -6.50 -3.44 -1.59
CA ARG A 247 -5.39 -4.11 -0.90
C ARG A 247 -4.47 -3.12 -0.20
N ALA A 248 -5.03 -2.32 0.71
CA ALA A 248 -4.23 -1.97 1.89
C ALA A 248 -3.63 -3.30 2.39
N PRO A 249 -2.30 -3.43 2.52
CA PRO A 249 -1.76 -4.52 3.32
C PRO A 249 -2.57 -4.49 4.62
N SER A 250 -3.12 -5.63 5.01
CA SER A 250 -4.08 -5.74 6.13
C SER A 250 -3.75 -4.75 7.24
N PHE A 251 -4.77 -4.21 7.92
CA PHE A 251 -4.65 -3.15 8.93
C PHE A 251 -3.56 -3.38 10.00
N ARG A 252 -2.97 -4.59 10.09
CA ARG A 252 -1.68 -4.90 10.70
C ARG A 252 -0.96 -6.06 9.98
N SER A 253 -0.62 -5.91 8.69
CA SER A 253 0.21 -6.90 7.99
C SER A 253 1.61 -6.86 8.58
N ARG A 254 2.28 -8.00 8.72
CA ARG A 254 3.66 -8.06 9.26
C ARG A 254 4.61 -7.10 8.53
N GLY A 255 4.33 -6.76 7.28
CA GLY A 255 5.11 -5.79 6.49
C GLY A 255 4.99 -4.33 6.93
N THR A 256 3.97 -3.93 7.68
CA THR A 256 3.77 -2.52 8.12
C THR A 256 4.35 -2.22 9.50
N MET A 257 4.83 -3.26 10.21
CA MET A 257 5.37 -3.13 11.56
C MET A 257 6.85 -2.78 11.51
N THR A 258 7.26 -1.85 12.37
CA THR A 258 8.68 -1.57 12.57
C THR A 258 9.39 -2.81 13.11
N MET A 259 10.70 -2.92 12.92
CA MET A 259 11.51 -4.02 13.46
C MET A 259 11.31 -4.21 14.98
N ILE A 260 11.14 -3.11 15.71
CA ILE A 260 10.91 -3.11 17.17
C ILE A 260 9.53 -3.67 17.50
N GLU A 261 8.48 -3.25 16.78
CA GLU A 261 7.13 -3.79 16.94
C GLU A 261 7.04 -5.25 16.52
N LEU A 262 7.77 -5.68 15.48
CA LEU A 262 7.88 -7.09 15.09
C LEU A 262 8.54 -7.92 16.18
N LEU A 263 9.64 -7.44 16.77
CA LEU A 263 10.32 -8.09 17.88
C LEU A 263 9.45 -8.15 19.13
N GLN A 264 8.68 -7.10 19.40
CA GLN A 264 7.76 -7.04 20.54
C GLN A 264 6.57 -7.97 20.33
N LYS A 265 5.97 -7.98 19.14
CA LYS A 265 4.90 -8.91 18.78
C LYS A 265 5.36 -10.37 18.74
N ALA A 266 6.60 -10.63 18.31
CA ALA A 266 7.22 -11.96 18.36
C ALA A 266 7.47 -12.41 19.82
N ARG A 267 7.79 -11.47 20.72
CA ARG A 267 7.92 -11.73 22.14
C ARG A 267 6.57 -12.01 22.80
N ASP A 268 5.53 -11.25 22.43
CA ASP A 268 4.17 -11.40 22.96
C ASP A 268 3.47 -12.67 22.46
N LEU A 269 3.78 -13.14 21.24
CA LEU A 269 3.21 -14.36 20.67
C LEU A 269 3.82 -15.65 21.24
N GLY A 270 4.94 -15.55 21.97
CA GLY A 270 5.64 -16.68 22.57
C GLY A 270 6.28 -17.61 21.52
N ILE A 271 7.46 -18.15 21.83
CA ILE A 271 8.24 -19.04 20.95
C ILE A 271 7.52 -20.40 20.71
N THR A 272 6.32 -20.60 21.26
CA THR A 272 5.64 -21.90 21.33
C THR A 272 4.18 -21.91 20.81
N SER A 273 3.68 -20.83 20.19
CA SER A 273 2.31 -20.81 19.66
C SER A 273 2.25 -21.02 18.14
N GLU A 274 1.36 -21.90 17.69
CA GLU A 274 1.16 -22.33 16.29
C GLU A 274 0.99 -21.18 15.29
N LYS A 275 0.52 -20.01 15.75
CA LYS A 275 0.36 -18.77 14.97
C LYS A 275 1.69 -18.06 14.63
N GLY A 276 2.81 -18.46 15.22
CA GLY A 276 4.14 -17.90 14.93
C GLY A 276 4.79 -18.42 13.64
N ARG A 277 4.33 -19.56 13.10
CA ARG A 277 4.97 -20.25 11.95
C ARG A 277 4.43 -19.84 10.57
N THR A 278 3.31 -19.11 10.49
CA THR A 278 2.70 -18.64 9.23
C THR A 278 2.81 -17.13 9.10
#